data_AF-A0AA90SZN4-F1
#
_entry.id   AF-A0AA90SZN4-F1
#
_cell.length_a   1.000
_cell.length_b   1.000
_cell.length_c   1.000
_cell.angle_alpha   90.00
_cell.angle_beta   90.00
_cell.angle_gamma   90.00
#
_symmetry.space_group_name_H-M   'P 1'
#
loop_
_entity.id
_entity.type
_entity.pdbx_description
1 polymer ?
#
loop_
_entity_poly.entity_id
_entity_poly.type
_entity_poly.pdbx_seq_one_letter_code
_entity_poly.pdbx_strand_id
1 'polypeptide(L)'
;MALSNKNFLVFLLISSLVVGCSGIERQTEKAMKAAEVAFRDDEKQPNQEAGLIQVYLSKDFKVVEEHDNNLILQKGDKIYILFVNPNEKEDSSVLYLAIKEQQDQYVVMHSFQTDDKFGFISIKEIPKEKYELAVGIGGVKLTTETDKDQLKTDAKQMMEIVSSVPQK
;
A
#
# COMPACT_ATOMS: atom_id res chain seq x y z
N MET A 1 -37.85 -52.61 1.04
CA MET A 1 -37.87 -51.44 0.13
C MET A 1 -37.07 -50.35 0.83
N ALA A 2 -35.78 -50.13 0.57
CA ALA A 2 -35.07 -49.84 -0.68
C ALA A 2 -35.56 -48.54 -1.36
N LEU A 3 -34.71 -47.51 -1.22
CA LEU A 3 -34.68 -46.16 -1.79
C LEU A 3 -35.74 -45.16 -1.27
N SER A 4 -35.36 -43.92 -0.91
CA SER A 4 -34.38 -43.09 -1.59
C SER A 4 -33.41 -42.36 -0.66
N ASN A 5 -32.26 -42.98 -0.38
CA ASN A 5 -31.06 -42.31 0.14
C ASN A 5 -30.27 -41.58 -0.96
N LYS A 6 -30.93 -41.20 -2.07
CA LYS A 6 -30.26 -40.56 -3.21
C LYS A 6 -30.13 -39.05 -3.07
N ASN A 7 -30.91 -38.42 -2.18
CA ASN A 7 -30.93 -36.97 -2.01
C ASN A 7 -30.05 -36.46 -0.86
N PHE A 8 -29.67 -37.32 0.10
CA PHE A 8 -28.81 -36.92 1.22
C PHE A 8 -27.33 -36.79 0.83
N LEU A 9 -26.89 -37.60 -0.13
CA LEU A 9 -25.53 -37.53 -0.69
C LEU A 9 -25.30 -36.28 -1.56
N VAL A 10 -26.36 -35.66 -2.09
CA VAL A 10 -26.26 -34.44 -2.89
C VAL A 10 -26.07 -33.20 -2.00
N PHE A 11 -26.62 -33.20 -0.79
CA PHE A 11 -26.48 -32.08 0.16
C PHE A 11 -25.08 -32.00 0.79
N LEU A 12 -24.37 -33.13 0.90
CA LEU A 12 -23.01 -33.17 1.46
C LEU A 12 -21.93 -32.70 0.45
N LEU A 13 -22.24 -32.69 -0.85
CA LEU A 13 -21.31 -32.29 -1.91
C LEU A 13 -21.25 -30.77 -2.17
N ILE A 14 -22.19 -30.00 -1.61
CA ILE A 14 -22.28 -28.54 -1.84
C ILE A 14 -21.44 -27.75 -0.80
N SER A 15 -21.00 -28.40 0.28
CA SER A 15 -20.25 -27.76 1.38
C SER A 15 -18.74 -27.55 1.11
N SER A 16 -18.19 -28.04 0.01
CA SER A 16 -16.74 -27.99 -0.26
C SER A 16 -16.29 -26.86 -1.20
N LEU A 17 -17.19 -25.97 -1.62
CA LEU A 17 -16.85 -24.77 -2.39
C LEU A 17 -16.32 -23.63 -1.51
N VAL A 18 -15.50 -23.93 -0.50
CA VAL A 18 -14.64 -22.89 0.08
C VAL A 18 -13.54 -22.63 -0.93
N VAL A 19 -13.81 -21.67 -1.82
CA VAL A 19 -12.83 -21.12 -2.75
C VAL A 19 -11.63 -20.71 -1.89
N GLY A 20 -10.52 -21.43 -2.05
CA GLY A 20 -9.26 -21.06 -1.44
C GLY A 20 -8.82 -19.75 -2.08
N CYS A 21 -9.14 -18.63 -1.42
CA CYS A 21 -8.57 -17.32 -1.72
C CYS A 21 -7.06 -17.51 -1.89
N SER A 22 -6.53 -17.12 -3.05
CA SER A 22 -5.14 -17.40 -3.38
C SER A 22 -4.21 -16.78 -2.33
N GLY A 23 -3.01 -17.36 -2.16
CA GLY A 23 -2.06 -16.86 -1.15
C GLY A 23 -1.70 -15.37 -1.33
N ILE A 24 -1.81 -14.84 -2.56
CA ILE A 24 -1.56 -13.43 -2.87
C ILE A 24 -2.75 -12.54 -2.52
N GLU A 25 -3.98 -12.92 -2.87
CA GLU A 25 -5.20 -12.14 -2.54
C GLU A 25 -5.28 -11.84 -1.03
N ARG A 26 -4.98 -12.84 -0.20
CA ARG A 26 -4.98 -12.65 1.25
C ARG A 26 -3.89 -11.69 1.73
N GLN A 27 -2.75 -11.62 1.05
CA GLN A 27 -1.64 -10.74 1.44
C GLN A 27 -1.89 -9.30 0.96
N THR A 28 -2.44 -9.13 -0.23
CA THR A 28 -2.84 -7.82 -0.74
C THR A 28 -3.99 -7.23 0.08
N GLU A 29 -4.98 -8.03 0.49
CA GLU A 29 -6.05 -7.59 1.39
C GLU A 29 -5.50 -7.12 2.75
N LYS A 30 -4.54 -7.86 3.31
CA LYS A 30 -3.87 -7.45 4.56
C LYS A 30 -3.09 -6.16 4.39
N ALA A 31 -2.42 -5.97 3.25
CA ALA A 31 -1.68 -4.76 2.95
C ALA A 31 -2.60 -3.55 2.81
N MET A 32 -3.71 -3.68 2.09
CA MET A 32 -4.75 -2.64 2.00
C MET A 32 -5.28 -2.25 3.37
N LYS A 33 -5.67 -3.23 4.19
CA LYS A 33 -6.17 -2.97 5.56
C LYS A 33 -5.12 -2.29 6.44
N ALA A 34 -3.86 -2.71 6.33
CA ALA A 34 -2.79 -2.12 7.12
C ALA A 34 -2.48 -0.67 6.69
N ALA A 35 -2.51 -0.38 5.39
CA ALA A 35 -2.43 0.97 4.87
C ALA A 35 -3.63 1.81 5.28
N GLU A 36 -4.86 1.29 5.20
CA GLU A 36 -6.05 2.04 5.62
C GLU A 36 -6.00 2.40 7.11
N VAL A 37 -5.61 1.45 7.97
CA VAL A 37 -5.47 1.72 9.41
C VAL A 37 -4.43 2.81 9.64
N ALA A 38 -3.27 2.76 8.99
CA ALA A 38 -2.23 3.78 9.13
C ALA A 38 -2.64 5.15 8.52
N PHE A 39 -3.45 5.14 7.46
CA PHE A 39 -4.00 6.35 6.84
C PHE A 39 -4.99 7.08 7.78
N ARG A 40 -5.76 6.32 8.57
CA ARG A 40 -6.76 6.85 9.51
C ARG A 40 -6.22 7.09 10.92
N ASP A 41 -5.02 6.63 11.23
CA ASP A 41 -4.37 6.82 12.54
C ASP A 41 -3.79 8.24 12.65
N ASP A 42 -3.45 8.63 13.88
CA ASP A 42 -2.78 9.91 14.13
C ASP A 42 -1.41 9.95 13.44
N GLU A 43 -1.16 11.05 12.72
CA GLU A 43 0.09 11.26 11.99
C GLU A 43 1.30 11.23 12.92
N LYS A 44 2.36 10.54 12.47
CA LYS A 44 3.66 10.65 13.14
C LYS A 44 4.26 12.00 12.82
N GLN A 45 4.75 12.69 13.84
CA GLN A 45 5.45 13.95 13.65
C GLN A 45 6.81 13.70 12.97
N PRO A 46 7.21 14.55 12.01
CA PRO A 46 8.54 14.51 11.42
C PRO A 46 9.65 14.43 12.46
N ASN A 47 10.66 13.60 12.22
CA ASN A 47 11.84 13.47 13.06
C ASN A 47 13.15 13.57 12.26
N GLN A 48 13.06 13.74 10.94
CA GLN A 48 14.16 13.89 10.02
C GLN A 48 13.87 15.06 9.07
N GLU A 49 14.90 15.84 8.79
CA GLU A 49 14.93 16.84 7.73
C GLU A 49 15.99 16.41 6.72
N ALA A 50 15.64 16.38 5.44
CA ALA A 50 16.52 16.00 4.33
C ALA A 50 16.20 16.89 3.13
N GLY A 51 17.13 17.77 2.76
CA GLY A 51 16.86 18.89 1.86
C GLY A 51 15.69 19.76 2.34
N LEU A 52 14.63 19.87 1.51
CA LEU A 52 13.41 20.61 1.81
C LEU A 52 12.28 19.75 2.40
N ILE A 53 12.54 18.46 2.61
CA ILE A 53 11.53 17.47 3.02
C ILE A 53 11.68 17.18 4.51
N GLN A 54 10.60 17.42 5.26
CA GLN A 54 10.45 16.97 6.64
C GLN A 54 9.62 15.70 6.66
N VAL A 55 10.12 14.66 7.33
CA VAL A 55 9.49 13.34 7.31
C VAL A 55 9.77 12.57 8.61
N TYR A 56 8.84 11.71 8.99
CA TYR A 56 9.07 10.71 10.02
C TYR A 56 9.74 9.48 9.41
N LEU A 57 10.89 9.09 9.95
CA LEU A 57 11.56 7.83 9.66
C LEU A 57 11.73 7.04 10.96
N SER A 58 11.31 5.78 10.95
CA SER A 58 11.66 4.86 12.04
C SER A 58 13.16 4.54 12.00
N LYS A 59 13.72 4.09 13.13
CA LYS A 59 15.18 3.92 13.33
C LYS A 59 15.88 3.03 12.28
N ASP A 60 15.13 2.17 11.60
CA ASP A 60 15.67 1.22 10.62
C ASP A 60 15.82 1.84 9.22
N PHE A 61 15.23 3.01 8.97
CA PHE A 61 15.35 3.74 7.71
C PHE A 61 16.54 4.70 7.74
N LYS A 62 17.19 4.84 6.58
CA LYS A 62 18.26 5.80 6.34
C LYS A 62 17.97 6.56 5.05
N VAL A 63 18.27 7.86 5.04
CA VAL A 63 18.36 8.63 3.81
C VAL A 63 19.69 8.31 3.14
N VAL A 64 19.67 7.88 1.88
CA VAL A 64 20.90 7.57 1.12
C VAL A 64 21.16 8.57 0.01
N GLU A 65 20.11 9.16 -0.56
CA GLU A 65 20.22 10.26 -1.53
C GLU A 65 19.10 11.28 -1.33
N GLU A 66 19.42 12.54 -1.58
CA GLU A 66 18.53 13.70 -1.42
C GLU A 66 18.45 14.49 -2.71
N HIS A 67 17.22 14.80 -3.13
CA HIS A 67 16.89 15.68 -4.25
C HIS A 67 15.75 16.62 -3.85
N ASP A 68 15.54 17.69 -4.61
CA ASP A 68 14.57 18.75 -4.28
C ASP A 68 13.17 18.24 -3.89
N ASN A 69 12.66 17.25 -4.64
CA ASN A 69 11.33 16.66 -4.46
C ASN A 69 11.36 15.14 -4.22
N ASN A 70 12.54 14.55 -4.00
CA ASN A 70 12.68 13.11 -3.81
C ASN A 70 13.68 12.77 -2.71
N LEU A 71 13.38 11.73 -1.93
CA LEU A 71 14.37 11.06 -1.08
C LEU A 71 14.50 9.61 -1.52
N ILE A 72 15.73 9.13 -1.62
CA ILE A 72 16.01 7.70 -1.69
C ILE A 72 16.26 7.24 -0.25
N LEU A 73 15.39 6.36 0.23
CA LEU A 73 15.46 5.79 1.56
C LEU A 73 15.88 4.32 1.47
N GLN A 74 16.60 3.85 2.48
CA GLN A 74 17.04 2.47 2.59
C GLN A 74 16.63 1.88 3.94
N LYS A 75 16.10 0.65 3.92
CA LYS A 75 15.89 -0.18 5.11
C LYS A 75 16.41 -1.59 4.83
N GLY A 76 17.52 -1.98 5.46
CA GLY A 76 18.25 -3.19 5.08
C GLY A 76 18.72 -3.09 3.62
N ASP A 77 18.43 -4.11 2.80
CA ASP A 77 18.79 -4.13 1.38
C ASP A 77 17.70 -3.55 0.46
N LYS A 78 16.60 -3.05 1.04
CA LYS A 78 15.46 -2.54 0.27
C LYS A 78 15.52 -1.03 0.12
N ILE A 79 15.27 -0.56 -1.10
CA ILE A 79 15.22 0.86 -1.48
C ILE A 79 13.77 1.31 -1.60
N TYR A 80 13.49 2.49 -1.06
CA TYR A 80 12.22 3.17 -1.15
C TYR A 80 12.44 4.55 -1.77
N ILE A 81 11.52 4.99 -2.62
CA ILE A 81 11.59 6.29 -3.28
C ILE A 81 10.43 7.11 -2.78
N LEU A 82 10.72 8.13 -1.96
CA LEU A 82 9.76 9.13 -1.53
C LEU A 82 9.74 10.24 -2.55
N PHE A 83 8.57 10.58 -3.06
CA PHE A 83 8.31 11.72 -3.93
C PHE A 83 7.34 12.68 -3.24
N VAL A 84 7.63 13.98 -3.31
CA VAL A 84 6.79 15.04 -2.76
C VAL A 84 6.51 16.09 -3.83
N ASN A 85 5.23 16.35 -4.10
CA ASN A 85 4.81 17.52 -4.88
C ASN A 85 4.38 18.64 -3.92
N PRO A 86 5.19 19.69 -3.73
CA PRO A 86 4.91 20.75 -2.75
C PRO A 86 3.76 21.70 -3.17
N ASN A 87 3.16 21.49 -4.35
CA ASN A 87 2.06 22.28 -4.87
C ASN A 87 0.69 21.59 -4.71
N GLU A 88 0.66 20.42 -4.07
CA GLU A 88 -0.55 19.64 -3.85
C GLU A 88 -0.88 19.59 -2.35
N LYS A 89 -2.18 19.50 -2.06
CA LYS A 89 -2.71 19.37 -0.71
C LYS A 89 -2.99 17.91 -0.37
N GLU A 90 -3.27 17.62 0.90
CA GLU A 90 -3.56 16.26 1.37
C GLU A 90 -4.82 15.63 0.76
N ASP A 91 -5.79 16.44 0.33
CA ASP A 91 -7.03 16.01 -0.33
C ASP A 91 -6.86 15.80 -1.85
N SER A 92 -5.66 16.03 -2.39
CA SER A 92 -5.39 15.86 -3.82
C SER A 92 -5.44 14.40 -4.26
N SER A 93 -6.13 14.15 -5.36
CA SER A 93 -6.20 12.83 -6.01
C SER A 93 -5.33 12.71 -7.26
N VAL A 94 -4.54 13.74 -7.59
CA VAL A 94 -3.80 13.84 -8.87
C VAL A 94 -2.86 12.65 -9.07
N LEU A 95 -2.08 12.27 -8.05
CA LEU A 95 -1.16 11.13 -8.15
C LEU A 95 -1.87 9.79 -8.39
N TYR A 96 -3.04 9.60 -7.78
CA TYR A 96 -3.86 8.41 -8.00
C TYR A 96 -4.48 8.39 -9.40
N LEU A 97 -5.04 9.52 -9.84
CA LEU A 97 -5.63 9.64 -11.18
C LEU A 97 -4.59 9.42 -12.28
N ALA A 98 -3.34 9.86 -12.06
CA ALA A 98 -2.24 9.67 -13.02
C ALA A 98 -1.91 8.20 -13.32
N ILE A 99 -2.17 7.28 -12.37
CA ILE A 99 -1.93 5.83 -12.57
C ILE A 99 -3.21 5.05 -12.87
N LYS A 100 -4.39 5.67 -12.69
CA LYS A 100 -5.70 5.03 -12.81
C LYS A 100 -6.00 4.49 -14.20
N GLU A 101 -5.50 5.14 -15.25
CA GLU A 101 -5.65 4.67 -16.63
C GLU A 101 -4.96 3.32 -16.88
N GLN A 102 -4.00 2.94 -16.02
CA GLN A 102 -3.26 1.69 -16.09
C GLN A 102 -3.77 0.65 -15.07
N GLN A 103 -4.97 0.81 -14.53
CA GLN A 103 -5.51 -0.03 -13.43
C GLN A 103 -5.42 -1.53 -13.69
N ASP A 104 -5.57 -1.96 -14.94
CA ASP A 104 -5.53 -3.37 -15.33
C ASP A 104 -4.14 -4.01 -15.15
N GLN A 105 -3.10 -3.21 -14.95
CA GLN A 105 -1.74 -3.68 -14.62
C GLN A 105 -1.54 -3.95 -13.13
N TYR A 106 -2.48 -3.54 -12.27
CA TYR A 106 -2.34 -3.63 -10.82
C TYR A 106 -3.19 -4.78 -10.26
N VAL A 107 -2.61 -5.56 -9.36
CA VAL A 107 -3.36 -6.55 -8.58
C VAL A 107 -4.19 -5.89 -7.47
N VAL A 108 -3.77 -4.69 -7.04
CA VAL A 108 -4.55 -3.79 -6.18
C VAL A 108 -4.37 -2.38 -6.66
N MET A 109 -5.46 -1.65 -6.80
CA MET A 109 -5.46 -0.20 -6.88
C MET A 109 -6.68 0.33 -6.13
N HIS A 110 -6.43 0.97 -4.99
CA HIS A 110 -7.49 1.34 -4.06
C HIS A 110 -7.21 2.71 -3.44
N SER A 111 -8.28 3.48 -3.18
CA SER A 111 -8.21 4.79 -2.55
C SER A 111 -8.91 4.80 -1.20
N PHE A 112 -8.40 5.59 -0.28
CA PHE A 112 -8.97 5.89 1.03
C PHE A 112 -9.33 7.38 1.08
N GLN A 113 -10.37 7.74 1.80
CA GLN A 113 -10.77 9.14 1.93
C GLN A 113 -11.30 9.45 3.33
N THR A 114 -10.96 10.63 3.82
CA THR A 114 -11.61 11.34 4.93
C THR A 114 -12.07 12.71 4.43
N ASP A 115 -12.63 13.55 5.31
CA ASP A 115 -13.06 14.90 4.92
C ASP A 115 -11.87 15.78 4.48
N ASP A 116 -10.66 15.53 5.02
CA ASP A 116 -9.48 16.38 4.82
C ASP A 116 -8.37 15.72 3.99
N LYS A 117 -8.46 14.41 3.69
CA LYS A 117 -7.37 13.65 3.07
C LYS A 117 -7.83 12.67 2.01
N PHE A 118 -7.02 12.55 0.97
CA PHE A 118 -7.13 11.54 -0.07
C PHE A 118 -5.87 10.67 -0.04
N GLY A 119 -6.05 9.37 0.23
CA GLY A 119 -4.98 8.38 0.26
C GLY A 119 -5.16 7.30 -0.81
N PHE A 120 -4.10 6.59 -1.15
CA PHE A 120 -4.19 5.41 -2.01
C PHE A 120 -3.11 4.37 -1.72
N ILE A 121 -3.37 3.16 -2.22
CA ILE A 121 -2.42 2.04 -2.31
C ILE A 121 -2.51 1.42 -3.71
N SER A 122 -1.37 1.10 -4.28
CA SER A 122 -1.27 0.30 -5.50
C SER A 122 -0.25 -0.83 -5.34
N ILE A 123 -0.59 -2.02 -5.84
CA ILE A 123 0.29 -3.19 -5.85
C ILE A 123 0.28 -3.74 -7.27
N LYS A 124 1.47 -3.89 -7.85
CA LYS A 124 1.67 -4.46 -9.18
C LYS A 124 2.67 -5.59 -9.09
N GLU A 125 2.37 -6.72 -9.74
CA GLU A 125 3.33 -7.81 -9.87
C GLU A 125 4.41 -7.41 -10.88
N ILE A 126 5.67 -7.68 -10.52
CA ILE A 126 6.84 -7.41 -11.36
C ILE A 126 7.69 -8.70 -11.47
N PRO A 127 8.65 -8.79 -12.41
CA PRO A 127 9.45 -9.99 -12.60
C PRO A 127 10.16 -10.47 -11.33
N LYS A 128 10.54 -11.76 -11.30
CA LYS A 128 11.25 -12.42 -10.19
C LYS A 128 10.40 -12.61 -8.91
N GLU A 129 9.08 -12.80 -9.07
CA GLU A 129 8.15 -13.05 -7.96
C GLU A 129 8.10 -11.90 -6.94
N LYS A 130 8.31 -10.66 -7.42
CA LYS A 130 8.34 -9.44 -6.64
C LYS A 130 7.11 -8.58 -6.93
N TYR A 131 6.89 -7.59 -6.07
CA TYR A 131 5.81 -6.64 -6.18
C TYR A 131 6.34 -5.22 -6.12
N GLU A 132 5.86 -4.36 -7.00
CA GLU A 132 5.94 -2.92 -6.80
C GLU A 132 4.76 -2.51 -5.90
N LEU A 133 5.08 -1.95 -4.74
CA LEU A 133 4.12 -1.39 -3.81
C LEU A 133 4.29 0.13 -3.80
N ALA A 134 3.19 0.85 -3.96
CA ALA A 134 3.15 2.29 -3.72
C ALA A 134 1.98 2.66 -2.82
N VAL A 135 2.20 3.67 -1.98
CA VAL A 135 1.15 4.34 -1.22
C VAL A 135 1.32 5.85 -1.36
N GLY A 136 0.25 6.60 -1.18
CA GLY A 136 0.34 8.05 -1.16
C GLY A 136 -0.81 8.72 -0.44
N ILE A 137 -0.59 9.97 -0.06
CA ILE A 137 -1.57 10.91 0.49
C ILE A 137 -1.33 12.25 -0.20
N GLY A 138 -2.36 12.78 -0.86
CA GLY A 138 -2.26 14.06 -1.55
C GLY A 138 -1.12 14.10 -2.58
N GLY A 139 -0.19 15.04 -2.37
CA GLY A 139 1.02 15.25 -3.17
C GLY A 139 2.19 14.32 -2.84
N VAL A 140 2.07 13.43 -1.87
CA VAL A 140 3.18 12.60 -1.37
C VAL A 140 2.98 11.14 -1.76
N LYS A 141 4.02 10.51 -2.31
CA LYS A 141 4.01 9.09 -2.70
C LYS A 141 5.29 8.42 -2.27
N LEU A 142 5.18 7.20 -1.76
CA LEU A 142 6.31 6.33 -1.47
C LEU A 142 6.16 5.04 -2.26
N THR A 143 7.23 4.61 -2.93
CA THR A 143 7.26 3.40 -3.75
C THR A 143 8.44 2.50 -3.37
N THR A 144 8.25 1.18 -3.41
CA THR A 144 9.30 0.18 -3.19
C THR A 144 9.05 -1.09 -4.00
N GLU A 145 10.11 -1.82 -4.29
CA GLU A 145 10.03 -3.25 -4.61
C GLU A 145 9.94 -4.06 -3.30
N THR A 146 9.09 -5.07 -3.25
CA THR A 146 8.90 -5.92 -2.06
C THR A 146 8.50 -7.36 -2.39
N ASP A 147 8.60 -8.22 -1.37
CA ASP A 147 8.15 -9.59 -1.40
C ASP A 147 6.70 -9.70 -0.93
N LYS A 148 6.00 -10.73 -1.40
CA LYS A 148 4.62 -11.06 -1.02
C LYS A 148 4.39 -11.02 0.50
N ASP A 149 5.31 -11.59 1.27
CA ASP A 149 5.18 -11.73 2.72
C ASP A 149 5.48 -10.42 3.48
N GLN A 150 6.08 -9.44 2.82
CA GLN A 150 6.40 -8.12 3.38
C GLN A 150 5.36 -7.04 3.05
N LEU A 151 4.47 -7.28 2.07
CA LEU A 151 3.43 -6.33 1.62
C LEU A 151 2.69 -5.65 2.77
N LYS A 152 2.24 -6.41 3.78
CA LYS A 152 1.51 -5.86 4.94
C LYS A 152 2.38 -4.89 5.74
N THR A 153 3.62 -5.28 6.02
CA THR A 153 4.54 -4.51 6.87
C THR A 153 4.97 -3.24 6.15
N ASP A 154 5.36 -3.36 4.88
CA ASP A 154 5.77 -2.22 4.08
C ASP A 154 4.60 -1.26 3.86
N ALA A 155 3.40 -1.73 3.51
CA ALA A 155 2.25 -0.85 3.27
C ALA A 155 1.90 -0.01 4.51
N LYS A 156 1.97 -0.62 5.70
CA LYS A 156 1.79 0.10 6.98
C LYS A 156 2.86 1.17 7.18
N GLN A 157 4.14 0.77 7.14
CA GLN A 157 5.25 1.69 7.42
C GLN A 157 5.35 2.80 6.37
N MET A 158 5.11 2.47 5.10
CA MET A 158 5.10 3.45 4.03
C MET A 158 3.95 4.45 4.22
N MET A 159 2.77 3.98 4.64
CA MET A 159 1.65 4.89 4.91
C MET A 159 1.95 5.82 6.10
N GLU A 160 2.58 5.30 7.17
CA GLU A 160 3.06 6.11 8.31
C GLU A 160 4.10 7.16 7.89
N ILE A 161 4.92 6.86 6.88
CA ILE A 161 5.92 7.81 6.35
C ILE A 161 5.23 8.89 5.52
N VAL A 162 4.40 8.53 4.53
CA VAL A 162 3.75 9.54 3.67
C VAL A 162 2.78 10.42 4.45
N SER A 163 2.13 9.91 5.51
CA SER A 163 1.24 10.70 6.37
C SER A 163 1.98 11.70 7.25
N SER A 164 3.28 11.54 7.46
CA SER A 164 4.07 12.45 8.29
C SER A 164 4.58 13.69 7.56
N VAL A 165 4.56 13.68 6.22
CA VAL A 165 5.13 14.76 5.43
C VAL A 165 4.15 15.93 5.42
N PRO A 166 4.53 17.12 5.94
CA PRO A 166 3.62 18.26 5.96
C PRO A 166 3.27 18.75 4.55
N GLN A 167 1.98 18.98 4.30
CA GLN A 167 1.45 19.50 3.04
C GLN A 167 0.72 20.83 3.26
N LYS A 168 0.56 21.62 2.20
CA LYS A 168 0.03 23.01 2.25
C LYS A 168 -1.48 23.10 2.05
#